data_AF-A0A4Q9B5S1-F1
#
_entry.id   AF-A0A4Q9B5S1-F1
#
_cell.length_a   1.000
_cell.length_b   1.000
_cell.length_c   1.000
_cell.angle_alpha   90.00
_cell.angle_beta   90.00
_cell.angle_gamma   90.00
#
_symmetry.space_group_name_H-M   'P 1'
#
loop_
_entity.id
_entity.type
_entity.pdbx_description
1 polymer ?
#
loop_
_entity_poly.entity_id
_entity_poly.type
_entity_poly.pdbx_seq_one_letter_code
_entity_poly.pdbx_strand_id
1 'polypeptide(L)'
;MGLVLYDTLQRAKVDFVPATPGHVGIYACGPTVYADPHLGHARGPVVYDVLRRYFLHRGYKVRFISNITDVGHLTDDADGGEDKIERRAKLERLEPMEVAEKYTWSYFDAMAALNVLRPSIAPRASGHIPEQIELAERLLKLGFAYERKGSVYFRVRAFPEYGKLSGKRLEELRAGARVEVREEKEDPLDFALWKAAEPGHLMRWRSPWGEGYPGWHIECTAMSLKYLGEGFDIHAGGIDLQFPHHECEIAQAEAAGYRFARHWLHHNHVLLEGEKMAKSTGRLVLLHDLLRAHEPMALRFYLLQTHYRSPMDFTFTGLEAAKRGYARLLQAYREVREKRRTAAPGTTPELERALDALERDFLAAIEDDLGTPEALAALFAFLPELHKLLPEAKGDTLERTAQVFHTLGEGLLGLFPERVLEEKVSGPLLEGLIALLLELREEARRAKDYAKGDLIRERLKALGVVVEDTKEGPRWRLEAS
;
A
#
# COMPACT_ATOMS: atom_id res chain seq x y z
N MET A 1 -3.19 -24.17 6.02
CA MET A 1 -3.95 -23.87 7.26
C MET A 1 -4.98 -22.79 6.91
N GLY A 2 -5.65 -22.18 7.89
CA GLY A 2 -6.40 -20.95 7.68
C GLY A 2 -5.47 -19.74 7.80
N LEU A 3 -5.93 -18.56 7.35
CA LEU A 3 -5.22 -17.30 7.58
C LEU A 3 -5.31 -16.94 9.06
N VAL A 4 -4.19 -16.59 9.67
CA VAL A 4 -4.08 -16.02 11.00
C VAL A 4 -3.67 -14.56 10.86
N LEU A 5 -4.32 -13.66 11.60
CA LEU A 5 -4.03 -12.23 11.56
C LEU A 5 -3.84 -11.70 12.97
N TYR A 6 -2.90 -10.78 13.16
CA TYR A 6 -2.82 -10.03 14.40
C TYR A 6 -3.93 -8.99 14.47
N ASP A 7 -4.85 -9.22 15.39
CA ASP A 7 -5.96 -8.33 15.66
C ASP A 7 -5.55 -7.30 16.73
N THR A 8 -5.61 -6.03 16.37
CA THR A 8 -5.20 -4.92 17.24
C THR A 8 -6.10 -4.81 18.47
N LEU A 9 -7.39 -5.08 18.33
CA LEU A 9 -8.34 -5.01 19.43
C LEU A 9 -8.09 -6.14 20.43
N GLN A 10 -7.81 -7.34 19.93
CA GLN A 10 -7.55 -8.54 20.76
C GLN A 10 -6.10 -8.64 21.23
N ARG A 11 -5.18 -7.89 20.62
CA ARG A 11 -3.72 -7.91 20.88
C ARG A 11 -3.10 -9.30 20.73
N ALA A 12 -3.63 -10.08 19.80
CA ALA A 12 -3.22 -11.46 19.57
C ALA A 12 -3.35 -11.82 18.09
N LYS A 13 -2.56 -12.80 17.66
CA LYS A 13 -2.81 -13.51 16.40
C LYS A 13 -4.06 -14.38 16.58
N VAL A 14 -5.04 -14.21 15.71
CA VAL A 14 -6.33 -14.90 15.74
C VAL A 14 -6.63 -15.52 14.39
N ASP A 15 -7.32 -16.65 14.40
CA ASP A 15 -7.81 -17.27 13.16
C ASP A 15 -8.82 -16.34 12.48
N PHE A 16 -8.63 -16.09 11.19
CA PHE A 16 -9.59 -15.34 10.40
C PHE A 16 -10.75 -16.24 10.00
N VAL A 17 -11.96 -15.86 10.43
CA VAL A 17 -13.21 -16.50 10.02
C VAL A 17 -14.16 -15.42 9.49
N PRO A 18 -14.58 -15.51 8.21
CA PRO A 18 -15.44 -14.49 7.62
C PRO A 18 -16.82 -14.46 8.30
N ALA A 19 -17.39 -13.28 8.40
CA ALA A 19 -18.73 -13.02 8.91
C ALA A 19 -19.80 -13.69 8.06
N THR A 20 -19.58 -13.75 6.74
CA THR A 20 -20.43 -14.45 5.79
C THR A 20 -19.58 -15.47 5.03
N PRO A 21 -19.90 -16.79 5.08
CA PRO A 21 -19.14 -17.80 4.34
C PRO A 21 -18.91 -17.42 2.87
N GLY A 22 -17.67 -17.53 2.41
CA GLY A 22 -17.26 -17.22 1.04
C GLY A 22 -17.19 -15.73 0.67
N HIS A 23 -17.48 -14.81 1.59
CA HIS A 23 -17.42 -13.36 1.36
C HIS A 23 -16.52 -12.67 2.40
N VAL A 24 -15.80 -11.65 1.96
CA VAL A 24 -14.95 -10.83 2.86
C VAL A 24 -15.17 -9.35 2.57
N GLY A 25 -15.58 -8.59 3.59
CA GLY A 25 -15.73 -7.14 3.59
C GLY A 25 -14.56 -6.46 4.30
N ILE A 26 -13.80 -5.65 3.56
CA ILE A 26 -12.62 -4.94 4.08
C ILE A 26 -12.83 -3.44 3.90
N TYR A 27 -12.66 -2.67 4.95
CA TYR A 27 -12.54 -1.22 4.90
C TYR A 27 -11.12 -0.80 5.28
N ALA A 28 -10.46 -0.01 4.43
CA ALA A 28 -9.15 0.54 4.70
C ALA A 28 -9.18 2.06 4.53
N CYS A 29 -8.94 2.81 5.60
CA CYS A 29 -8.92 4.28 5.57
C CYS A 29 -7.96 4.77 4.48
N GLY A 30 -8.49 5.57 3.55
CA GLY A 30 -7.76 6.05 2.38
C GLY A 30 -7.15 7.44 2.57
N PRO A 31 -6.66 8.05 1.50
CA PRO A 31 -5.89 9.28 1.57
C PRO A 31 -6.77 10.53 1.80
N THR A 32 -6.16 11.54 2.42
CA THR A 32 -6.64 12.93 2.29
C THR A 32 -5.95 13.60 1.11
N VAL A 33 -6.74 14.11 0.17
CA VAL A 33 -6.26 14.51 -1.17
C VAL A 33 -5.97 16.01 -1.29
N TYR A 34 -5.02 16.49 -0.49
CA TYR A 34 -4.58 17.91 -0.48
C TYR A 34 -3.14 18.12 -0.98
N ALA A 35 -2.44 17.04 -1.34
CA ALA A 35 -1.06 17.05 -1.83
C ALA A 35 -0.71 15.72 -2.49
N ASP A 36 0.39 15.68 -3.23
CA ASP A 36 0.90 14.45 -3.83
C ASP A 36 1.24 13.39 -2.77
N PRO A 37 1.06 12.10 -3.10
CA PRO A 37 1.40 11.01 -2.20
C PRO A 37 2.91 10.93 -1.98
N HIS A 38 3.30 10.59 -0.75
CA HIS A 38 4.67 10.26 -0.40
C HIS A 38 4.82 8.76 -0.12
N LEU A 39 6.05 8.29 0.03
CA LEU A 39 6.36 6.88 0.24
C LEU A 39 5.55 6.22 1.37
N GLY A 40 5.38 6.91 2.50
CA GLY A 40 4.53 6.44 3.60
C GLY A 40 3.10 6.06 3.18
N HIS A 41 2.50 6.79 2.24
CA HIS A 41 1.16 6.47 1.72
C HIS A 41 1.10 5.20 0.86
N ALA A 42 2.23 4.71 0.33
CA ALA A 42 2.27 3.48 -0.45
C ALA A 42 2.22 2.21 0.41
N ARG A 43 2.65 2.31 1.68
CA ARG A 43 2.83 1.16 2.57
C ARG A 43 1.52 0.40 2.80
N GLY A 44 0.50 1.08 3.33
CA GLY A 44 -0.81 0.50 3.59
C GLY A 44 -1.45 -0.15 2.35
N PRO A 45 -1.61 0.59 1.24
CA PRO A 45 -2.19 0.05 0.02
C PRO A 45 -1.48 -1.21 -0.49
N VAL A 46 -0.15 -1.29 -0.48
CA VAL A 46 0.59 -2.49 -0.88
C VAL A 46 0.31 -3.67 0.08
N VAL A 47 0.29 -3.42 1.40
CA VAL A 47 0.02 -4.46 2.41
C VAL A 47 -1.40 -5.02 2.25
N TYR A 48 -2.40 -4.14 2.16
CA TYR A 48 -3.80 -4.57 2.08
C TYR A 48 -4.17 -5.11 0.69
N ASP A 49 -3.40 -4.77 -0.34
CA ASP A 49 -3.46 -5.43 -1.65
C ASP A 49 -3.00 -6.89 -1.56
N VAL A 50 -1.91 -7.20 -0.82
CA VAL A 50 -1.50 -8.60 -0.57
C VAL A 50 -2.59 -9.37 0.18
N LEU A 51 -3.18 -8.77 1.22
CA LEU A 51 -4.30 -9.38 1.96
C LEU A 51 -5.50 -9.68 1.03
N ARG A 52 -5.90 -8.71 0.21
CA ARG A 52 -6.98 -8.88 -0.76
C ARG A 52 -6.65 -9.97 -1.78
N ARG A 53 -5.43 -9.96 -2.33
CA ARG A 53 -4.94 -10.95 -3.29
C ARG A 53 -4.94 -12.36 -2.71
N TYR A 54 -4.57 -12.52 -1.44
CA TYR A 54 -4.70 -13.79 -0.72
C TYR A 54 -6.15 -14.26 -0.67
N PHE A 55 -7.10 -13.41 -0.27
CA PHE A 55 -8.51 -13.81 -0.23
C PHE A 55 -9.06 -14.18 -1.61
N LEU A 56 -8.71 -13.42 -2.65
CA LEU A 56 -9.09 -13.75 -4.03
C LEU A 56 -8.50 -15.09 -4.47
N HIS A 57 -7.23 -15.36 -4.16
CA HIS A 57 -6.57 -16.63 -4.43
C HIS A 57 -7.27 -17.81 -3.73
N ARG A 58 -7.78 -17.60 -2.51
CA ARG A 58 -8.57 -18.59 -1.76
C ARG A 58 -10.03 -18.72 -2.23
N GLY A 59 -10.42 -17.99 -3.27
CA GLY A 59 -11.76 -18.08 -3.87
C GLY A 59 -12.83 -17.27 -3.16
N TYR A 60 -12.47 -16.37 -2.24
CA TYR A 60 -13.43 -15.48 -1.61
C TYR A 60 -13.92 -14.39 -2.58
N LYS A 61 -15.20 -14.02 -2.44
CA LYS A 61 -15.72 -12.78 -3.02
C LYS A 61 -15.38 -11.61 -2.09
N VAL A 62 -14.44 -10.77 -2.50
CA VAL A 62 -13.95 -9.66 -1.67
C VAL A 62 -14.59 -8.34 -2.08
N ARG A 63 -15.18 -7.63 -1.12
CA ARG A 63 -15.54 -6.20 -1.24
C ARG A 63 -14.51 -5.40 -0.45
N PHE A 64 -13.61 -4.73 -1.16
CA PHE A 64 -12.57 -3.90 -0.58
C PHE A 64 -12.91 -2.42 -0.77
N ILE A 65 -13.03 -1.67 0.31
CA ILE A 65 -13.41 -0.26 0.30
C ILE A 65 -12.26 0.57 0.84
N SER A 66 -11.95 1.66 0.15
CA SER A 66 -11.02 2.66 0.64
C SER A 66 -11.52 4.04 0.27
N ASN A 67 -11.85 4.85 1.27
CA ASN A 67 -12.45 6.16 1.04
C ASN A 67 -11.44 7.18 0.49
N ILE A 68 -11.97 8.29 0.01
CA ILE A 68 -11.20 9.50 -0.27
C ILE A 68 -11.73 10.58 0.66
N THR A 69 -10.86 11.11 1.51
CA THR A 69 -11.18 12.31 2.30
C THR A 69 -10.88 13.53 1.43
N ASP A 70 -11.93 14.00 0.75
CA ASP A 70 -11.95 15.18 -0.12
C ASP A 70 -12.65 16.38 0.53
N VAL A 71 -13.00 16.28 1.81
CA VAL A 71 -13.53 17.38 2.61
C VAL A 71 -12.39 18.02 3.40
N GLY A 72 -12.46 19.34 3.48
CA GLY A 72 -11.51 20.15 4.22
C GLY A 72 -11.88 20.23 5.70
N HIS A 73 -11.29 19.40 6.55
CA HIS A 73 -11.45 19.52 8.01
C HIS A 73 -10.15 19.30 8.79
N LEU A 74 -9.03 19.06 8.10
CA LEU A 74 -7.73 18.81 8.71
C LEU A 74 -7.03 20.12 8.99
N THR A 75 -7.30 20.66 10.17
CA THR A 75 -6.39 21.60 10.83
C THR A 75 -5.20 20.82 11.42
N ASP A 76 -4.12 21.46 11.90
CA ASP A 76 -3.05 20.71 12.59
C ASP A 76 -3.61 19.93 13.80
N ASP A 77 -2.83 18.98 14.36
CA ASP A 77 -3.22 17.97 15.37
C ASP A 77 -3.95 18.51 16.65
N ALA A 78 -4.13 19.82 16.75
CA ALA A 78 -4.77 20.56 17.83
C ALA A 78 -6.09 21.28 17.45
N ASP A 79 -6.86 20.77 16.47
CA ASP A 79 -8.15 21.36 16.02
C ASP A 79 -8.05 22.84 15.58
N GLY A 80 -6.83 23.37 15.45
CA GLY A 80 -6.50 24.76 15.11
C GLY A 80 -5.55 24.81 13.94
N GLY A 81 -5.90 25.61 12.95
CA GLY A 81 -5.16 25.70 11.69
C GLY A 81 -6.09 26.01 10.53
N GLU A 82 -5.50 26.38 9.41
CA GLU A 82 -6.22 26.51 8.14
C GLU A 82 -6.46 25.12 7.56
N ASP A 83 -7.63 24.91 6.97
CA ASP A 83 -7.93 23.66 6.27
C ASP A 83 -6.87 23.35 5.20
N LYS A 84 -6.37 22.11 5.16
CA LYS A 84 -5.28 21.71 4.26
C LYS A 84 -5.67 21.76 2.78
N ILE A 85 -6.92 21.45 2.42
CA ILE A 85 -7.39 21.53 1.03
C ILE A 85 -7.57 22.99 0.64
N GLU A 86 -8.20 23.82 1.47
CA GLU A 86 -8.39 25.25 1.22
C GLU A 86 -7.06 26.01 1.14
N ARG A 87 -6.13 25.72 2.05
CA ARG A 87 -4.78 26.27 2.01
C ARG A 87 -4.10 25.95 0.69
N ARG A 88 -4.21 24.71 0.22
CA ARG A 88 -3.68 24.27 -1.07
C ARG A 88 -4.37 24.96 -2.24
N ALA A 89 -5.70 25.09 -2.18
CA ALA A 89 -6.51 25.76 -3.19
C ALA A 89 -6.10 27.22 -3.37
N LYS A 90 -5.89 27.96 -2.27
CA LYS A 90 -5.38 29.33 -2.29
C LYS A 90 -3.97 29.42 -2.88
N LEU A 91 -3.07 28.51 -2.50
CA LEU A 91 -1.69 28.48 -2.99
C LEU A 91 -1.62 28.22 -4.50
N GLU A 92 -2.47 27.32 -5.01
CA GLU A 92 -2.48 26.93 -6.43
C GLU A 92 -3.45 27.74 -7.29
N ARG A 93 -4.26 28.60 -6.65
CA ARG A 93 -5.33 29.40 -7.30
C ARG A 93 -6.36 28.51 -8.00
N LEU A 94 -6.76 27.44 -7.32
CA LEU A 94 -7.74 26.46 -7.78
C LEU A 94 -8.95 26.45 -6.84
N GLU A 95 -10.05 25.83 -7.28
CA GLU A 95 -11.15 25.49 -6.39
C GLU A 95 -10.77 24.30 -5.48
N PRO A 96 -11.25 24.22 -4.21
CA PRO A 96 -10.96 23.10 -3.31
C PRO A 96 -11.25 21.72 -3.90
N MET A 97 -12.31 21.61 -4.68
CA MET A 97 -12.66 20.34 -5.33
C MET A 97 -11.75 20.01 -6.52
N GLU A 98 -11.21 21.02 -7.21
CA GLU A 98 -10.19 20.80 -8.24
C GLU A 98 -8.88 20.29 -7.62
N VAL A 99 -8.50 20.81 -6.45
CA VAL A 99 -7.39 20.26 -5.64
C VAL A 99 -7.65 18.80 -5.28
N ALA A 100 -8.83 18.49 -4.73
CA ALA A 100 -9.19 17.14 -4.34
C ALA A 100 -9.15 16.16 -5.52
N GLU A 101 -9.69 16.54 -6.68
CA GLU A 101 -9.62 15.73 -7.90
C GLU A 101 -8.16 15.49 -8.32
N LYS A 102 -7.37 16.56 -8.48
CA LYS A 102 -5.97 16.48 -8.92
C LYS A 102 -5.17 15.48 -8.09
N TYR A 103 -5.28 15.55 -6.77
CA TYR A 103 -4.52 14.66 -5.89
C TYR A 103 -5.14 13.27 -5.72
N THR A 104 -6.46 13.12 -5.94
CA THR A 104 -7.08 11.80 -6.06
C THR A 104 -6.51 11.04 -7.25
N TRP A 105 -6.39 11.67 -8.42
CA TRP A 105 -5.80 11.06 -9.61
C TRP A 105 -4.32 10.73 -9.39
N SER A 106 -3.54 11.69 -8.88
CA SER A 106 -2.12 11.48 -8.53
C SER A 106 -1.91 10.29 -7.59
N TYR A 107 -2.73 10.17 -6.54
CA TYR A 107 -2.71 9.03 -5.62
C TYR A 107 -2.93 7.71 -6.34
N PHE A 108 -4.01 7.63 -7.12
CA PHE A 108 -4.39 6.38 -7.76
C PHE A 108 -3.45 5.95 -8.89
N ASP A 109 -2.89 6.89 -9.63
CA ASP A 109 -1.87 6.61 -10.66
C ASP A 109 -0.61 6.04 -10.01
N ALA A 110 -0.19 6.59 -8.86
CA ALA A 110 0.94 6.07 -8.12
C ALA A 110 0.68 4.66 -7.56
N MET A 111 -0.53 4.38 -7.05
CA MET A 111 -0.91 3.04 -6.59
C MET A 111 -0.98 2.03 -7.76
N ALA A 112 -1.48 2.44 -8.92
CA ALA A 112 -1.53 1.61 -10.12
C ALA A 112 -0.11 1.27 -10.64
N ALA A 113 0.81 2.24 -10.60
CA ALA A 113 2.22 2.01 -10.93
C ALA A 113 2.84 0.93 -10.03
N LEU A 114 2.48 0.92 -8.75
CA LEU A 114 2.84 -0.11 -7.75
C LEU A 114 1.99 -1.40 -7.83
N ASN A 115 1.22 -1.59 -8.91
CA ASN A 115 0.40 -2.79 -9.15
C ASN A 115 -0.62 -3.08 -8.03
N VAL A 116 -1.07 -2.03 -7.32
CA VAL A 116 -2.15 -2.14 -6.34
C VAL A 116 -3.49 -2.20 -7.07
N LEU A 117 -4.32 -3.18 -6.71
CA LEU A 117 -5.66 -3.31 -7.28
C LEU A 117 -6.56 -2.15 -6.83
N ARG A 118 -7.30 -1.54 -7.76
CA ARG A 118 -8.31 -0.51 -7.43
C ARG A 118 -9.33 -1.06 -6.43
N PRO A 119 -9.73 -0.29 -5.41
CA PRO A 119 -10.75 -0.73 -4.46
C PRO A 119 -12.06 -1.05 -5.20
N SER A 120 -12.88 -1.96 -4.64
CA SER A 120 -14.21 -2.26 -5.15
C SER A 120 -15.11 -1.01 -5.15
N ILE A 121 -14.96 -0.15 -4.13
CA ILE A 121 -15.65 1.13 -3.99
C ILE A 121 -14.65 2.13 -3.39
N ALA A 122 -14.55 3.32 -3.99
CA ALA A 122 -13.79 4.45 -3.45
C ALA A 122 -14.75 5.59 -3.06
N PRO A 123 -15.46 5.49 -1.92
CA PRO A 123 -16.45 6.50 -1.56
C PRO A 123 -15.77 7.79 -1.13
N ARG A 124 -16.37 8.92 -1.48
CA ARG A 124 -15.88 10.25 -1.13
C ARG A 124 -16.60 10.78 0.09
N ALA A 125 -15.89 11.44 0.99
CA ALA A 125 -16.51 12.10 2.13
C ALA A 125 -17.56 13.13 1.70
N SER A 126 -17.25 13.94 0.67
CA SER A 126 -18.18 14.93 0.09
C SER A 126 -19.44 14.31 -0.52
N GLY A 127 -19.36 13.05 -0.97
CA GLY A 127 -20.46 12.29 -1.54
C GLY A 127 -21.38 11.62 -0.50
N HIS A 128 -21.07 11.75 0.78
CA HIS A 128 -21.73 11.04 1.89
C HIS A 128 -22.16 11.96 3.04
N ILE A 129 -22.30 13.26 2.77
CA ILE A 129 -22.76 14.25 3.75
C ILE A 129 -24.12 13.86 4.38
N PRO A 130 -25.13 13.37 3.63
CA PRO A 130 -26.39 12.95 4.23
C PRO A 130 -26.22 11.86 5.28
N GLU A 131 -25.47 10.79 4.98
CA GLU A 131 -25.26 9.68 5.92
C GLU A 131 -24.46 10.11 7.16
N GLN A 132 -23.53 11.06 7.00
CA GLN A 132 -22.78 11.64 8.12
C GLN A 132 -23.69 12.47 9.02
N ILE A 133 -24.59 13.29 8.45
CA ILE A 133 -25.60 14.05 9.21
C ILE A 133 -26.55 13.08 9.94
N GLU A 134 -27.06 12.05 9.27
CA GLU A 134 -27.97 11.06 9.87
C GLU A 134 -27.32 10.34 11.07
N LEU A 135 -26.04 10.00 10.97
CA LEU A 135 -25.30 9.39 12.08
C LEU A 135 -25.14 10.36 13.25
N ALA A 136 -24.85 11.64 12.99
CA ALA A 136 -24.76 12.66 14.03
C ALA A 136 -26.12 12.93 14.71
N GLU A 137 -27.22 13.01 13.95
CA GLU A 137 -28.58 13.13 14.49
C GLU A 137 -28.95 11.94 15.38
N ARG A 138 -28.58 10.73 14.96
CA ARG A 138 -28.79 9.52 15.76
C ARG A 138 -28.02 9.57 17.08
N LEU A 139 -26.75 9.97 17.05
CA LEU A 139 -25.91 10.09 18.26
C LEU A 139 -26.45 11.17 19.21
N LEU A 140 -26.98 12.29 18.69
CA LEU A 140 -27.68 13.32 19.47
C LEU A 140 -28.90 12.74 20.17
N LYS A 141 -29.76 12.03 19.42
CA LYS A 141 -30.98 11.42 19.96
C LYS A 141 -30.70 10.39 21.07
N LEU A 142 -29.58 9.68 20.98
CA LEU A 142 -29.16 8.68 21.97
C LEU A 142 -28.38 9.28 23.16
N GLY A 143 -28.12 10.59 23.16
CA GLY A 143 -27.42 11.28 24.25
C GLY A 143 -25.89 11.13 24.24
N PHE A 144 -25.31 10.60 23.16
CA PHE A 144 -23.87 10.47 22.98
C PHE A 144 -23.22 11.66 22.27
N ALA A 145 -24.03 12.63 21.82
CA ALA A 145 -23.54 13.87 21.24
C ALA A 145 -24.28 15.08 21.81
N TYR A 146 -23.76 16.27 21.54
CA TYR A 146 -24.40 17.55 21.82
C TYR A 146 -24.08 18.56 20.73
N GLU A 147 -25.00 19.50 20.53
CA GLU A 147 -24.82 20.65 19.65
C GLU A 147 -24.32 21.84 20.48
N ARG A 148 -23.40 22.62 19.90
CA ARG A 148 -22.93 23.89 20.45
C ARG A 148 -22.47 24.82 19.34
N LYS A 149 -23.14 25.97 19.22
CA LYS A 149 -22.80 27.05 18.27
C LYS A 149 -22.73 26.58 16.80
N GLY A 150 -23.62 25.68 16.40
CA GLY A 150 -23.71 25.09 15.05
C GLY A 150 -22.79 23.90 14.82
N SER A 151 -21.92 23.56 15.77
CA SER A 151 -21.09 22.34 15.74
C SER A 151 -21.74 21.23 16.55
N VAL A 152 -21.47 19.97 16.18
CA VAL A 152 -21.91 18.79 16.94
C VAL A 152 -20.68 18.02 17.39
N TYR A 153 -20.61 17.71 18.68
CA TYR A 153 -19.50 16.98 19.28
C TYR A 153 -19.96 15.65 19.87
N PHE A 154 -19.11 14.63 19.77
CA PHE A 154 -19.28 13.37 20.47
C PHE A 154 -18.84 13.53 21.92
N ARG A 155 -19.69 13.11 22.86
CA ARG A 155 -19.43 13.13 24.29
C ARG A 155 -18.65 11.89 24.69
N VAL A 156 -17.32 11.98 24.74
CA VAL A 156 -16.44 10.83 25.02
C VAL A 156 -16.78 10.15 26.35
N ARG A 157 -17.10 10.94 27.39
CA ARG A 157 -17.48 10.39 28.71
C ARG A 157 -18.75 9.54 28.70
N ALA A 158 -19.64 9.73 27.72
CA ALA A 158 -20.86 8.94 27.64
C ALA A 158 -20.59 7.51 27.16
N PHE A 159 -19.40 7.23 26.59
CA PHE A 159 -18.99 5.93 26.06
C PHE A 159 -17.87 5.32 26.92
N PRO A 160 -18.19 4.43 27.89
CA PRO A 160 -17.21 3.91 28.86
C PRO A 160 -16.07 3.09 28.26
N GLU A 161 -16.29 2.52 27.07
CA GLU A 161 -15.31 1.67 26.37
C GLU A 161 -14.30 2.49 25.52
N TYR A 162 -14.36 3.83 25.54
CA TYR A 162 -13.44 4.67 24.78
C TYR A 162 -11.98 4.40 25.16
N GLY A 163 -11.16 4.03 24.18
CA GLY A 163 -9.76 3.66 24.40
C GLY A 163 -9.51 2.15 24.29
N LYS A 164 -10.53 1.31 24.08
CA LYS A 164 -10.37 -0.16 24.01
C LYS A 164 -9.43 -0.62 22.90
N LEU A 165 -9.41 0.05 21.74
CA LEU A 165 -8.55 -0.32 20.62
C LEU A 165 -7.09 0.04 20.89
N SER A 166 -6.84 1.28 21.27
CA SER A 166 -5.49 1.82 21.53
C SER A 166 -4.92 1.36 22.87
N GLY A 167 -5.76 0.97 23.83
CA GLY A 167 -5.39 0.68 25.21
C GLY A 167 -5.11 1.92 26.06
N LYS A 168 -5.37 3.13 25.53
CA LYS A 168 -5.18 4.39 26.26
C LYS A 168 -6.32 4.61 27.25
N ARG A 169 -6.00 5.05 28.46
CA ARG A 169 -7.00 5.39 29.49
C ARG A 169 -7.40 6.86 29.41
N LEU A 170 -8.66 7.17 29.71
CA LEU A 170 -9.18 8.54 29.67
C LEU A 170 -8.39 9.50 30.57
N GLU A 171 -7.92 9.03 31.73
CA GLU A 171 -7.13 9.82 32.67
C GLU A 171 -5.78 10.25 32.07
N GLU A 172 -5.12 9.35 31.35
CA GLU A 172 -3.83 9.60 30.69
C GLU A 172 -3.98 10.61 29.55
N LEU A 173 -5.06 10.50 28.77
CA LEU A 173 -5.37 11.42 27.69
C LEU A 173 -5.59 12.85 28.19
N ARG A 174 -6.29 13.02 29.32
CA ARG A 174 -6.51 14.36 29.93
C ARG A 174 -5.23 15.00 30.45
N ALA A 175 -4.31 14.20 31.00
CA ALA A 175 -3.03 14.73 31.47
C ALA A 175 -2.19 15.31 30.32
N GLY A 176 -2.32 14.74 29.11
CA GLY A 176 -1.69 15.24 27.88
C GLY A 176 -2.43 16.41 27.22
N ALA A 177 -3.75 16.51 27.39
CA ALA A 177 -4.59 17.58 26.82
C ALA A 177 -4.48 18.94 27.55
N ARG A 178 -3.37 19.23 28.25
CA ARG A 178 -3.13 20.47 29.02
C ARG A 178 -2.86 21.71 28.13
N VAL A 179 -3.47 21.78 26.95
CA VAL A 179 -3.46 22.95 26.07
C VAL A 179 -4.87 23.56 26.08
N GLU A 180 -4.93 24.89 26.18
CA GLU A 180 -6.12 25.73 26.39
C GLU A 180 -7.44 25.05 25.98
N VAL A 181 -8.29 24.79 26.98
CA VAL A 181 -9.68 24.36 26.77
C VAL A 181 -10.33 25.43 25.89
N ARG A 182 -10.50 25.14 24.60
CA ARG A 182 -11.39 25.94 23.77
C ARG A 182 -12.74 25.96 24.48
N GLU A 183 -13.26 27.15 24.73
CA GLU A 183 -14.52 27.36 25.46
C GLU A 183 -15.72 26.62 24.84
N GLU A 184 -15.57 25.98 23.68
CA GLU A 184 -16.62 25.38 22.86
C GLU A 184 -16.94 23.91 23.18
N LYS A 185 -16.05 23.13 23.81
CA LYS A 185 -16.32 21.72 24.18
C LYS A 185 -16.75 21.57 25.65
N GLU A 186 -17.62 20.61 25.95
CA GLU A 186 -17.96 20.18 27.32
C GLU A 186 -16.77 19.47 27.99
N ASP A 187 -16.04 18.63 27.24
CA ASP A 187 -14.79 17.98 27.66
C ASP A 187 -13.70 18.15 26.60
N PRO A 188 -12.42 18.40 26.97
CA PRO A 188 -11.32 18.50 26.01
C PRO A 188 -11.13 17.24 25.15
N LEU A 189 -11.58 16.07 25.60
CA LEU A 189 -11.52 14.82 24.83
C LEU A 189 -12.63 14.70 23.78
N ASP A 190 -13.67 15.52 23.85
CA ASP A 190 -14.77 15.48 22.89
C ASP A 190 -14.27 15.85 21.49
N PHE A 191 -14.76 15.15 20.48
CA PHE A 191 -14.35 15.33 19.10
C PHE A 191 -15.54 15.71 18.22
N ALA A 192 -15.29 16.48 17.17
CA ALA A 192 -16.37 16.96 16.31
C ALA A 192 -16.92 15.82 15.43
N LEU A 193 -18.25 15.72 15.39
CA LEU A 193 -19.03 14.99 14.41
C LEU A 193 -19.36 15.91 13.22
N TRP A 194 -19.67 17.18 13.52
CA TRP A 194 -19.95 18.24 12.57
C TRP A 194 -19.34 19.54 13.07
N LYS A 195 -18.72 20.34 12.21
CA LYS A 195 -18.15 21.64 12.53
C LYS A 195 -18.92 22.73 11.79
N ALA A 196 -19.33 23.77 12.51
CA ALA A 196 -19.88 24.97 11.89
C ALA A 196 -18.85 25.60 10.94
N ALA A 197 -19.30 26.03 9.77
CA ALA A 197 -18.43 26.66 8.77
C ALA A 197 -18.23 28.14 9.11
N GLU A 198 -16.98 28.57 9.23
CA GLU A 198 -16.65 30.00 9.31
C GLU A 198 -16.95 30.70 7.96
N PRO A 199 -17.19 32.03 7.92
CA PRO A 199 -17.57 32.75 6.70
C PRO A 199 -16.66 32.54 5.48
N GLY A 200 -15.38 32.22 5.69
CA GLY A 200 -14.39 31.94 4.63
C GLY A 200 -14.19 30.47 4.27
N HIS A 201 -14.85 29.53 4.94
CA HIS A 201 -14.76 28.10 4.64
C HIS A 201 -15.56 27.80 3.36
N LEU A 202 -14.87 27.34 2.33
CA LEU A 202 -15.37 27.17 0.97
C LEU A 202 -16.20 25.88 0.84
N MET A 203 -15.77 24.79 1.47
CA MET A 203 -16.46 23.50 1.42
C MET A 203 -17.46 23.37 2.56
N ARG A 204 -18.68 23.85 2.34
CA ARG A 204 -19.74 23.83 3.35
C ARG A 204 -21.06 23.30 2.80
N TRP A 205 -21.82 22.65 3.67
CA TRP A 205 -23.11 22.05 3.38
C TRP A 205 -24.14 22.47 4.42
N ARG A 206 -25.41 22.47 4.01
CA ARG A 206 -26.53 22.72 4.93
C ARG A 206 -26.75 21.48 5.82
N SER A 207 -27.01 21.73 7.09
CA SER A 207 -27.36 20.71 8.08
C SER A 207 -28.48 21.22 9.00
N PRO A 208 -29.06 20.34 9.84
CA PRO A 208 -29.98 20.75 10.90
C PRO A 208 -29.41 21.77 11.89
N TRP A 209 -28.07 21.89 11.96
CA TRP A 209 -27.36 22.77 12.88
C TRP A 209 -26.77 24.02 12.20
N GLY A 210 -27.16 24.29 10.95
CA GLY A 210 -26.64 25.40 10.14
C GLY A 210 -25.69 24.94 9.03
N GLU A 211 -24.96 25.87 8.43
CA GLU A 211 -23.94 25.53 7.44
C GLU A 211 -22.64 25.07 8.12
N GLY A 212 -22.08 23.97 7.63
CA GLY A 212 -20.89 23.37 8.22
C GLY A 212 -20.29 22.28 7.35
N TYR A 213 -19.40 21.50 7.95
CA TYR A 213 -18.71 20.39 7.31
C TYR A 213 -18.48 19.26 8.32
N PRO A 214 -18.32 18.01 7.86
CA PRO A 214 -18.13 16.87 8.74
C PRO A 214 -16.81 16.93 9.51
N GLY A 215 -16.82 16.36 10.72
CA GLY A 215 -15.58 16.02 11.42
C GLY A 215 -14.89 14.81 10.78
N TRP A 216 -13.56 14.76 10.86
CA TRP A 216 -12.76 13.72 10.18
C TRP A 216 -13.24 12.29 10.44
N HIS A 217 -13.59 11.96 11.68
CA HIS A 217 -13.88 10.58 12.08
C HIS A 217 -15.23 10.06 11.55
N ILE A 218 -16.25 10.92 11.45
CA ILE A 218 -17.62 10.46 11.12
C ILE A 218 -17.73 9.95 9.68
N GLU A 219 -16.85 10.45 8.80
CA GLU A 219 -16.78 10.06 7.40
C GLU A 219 -16.64 8.55 7.23
N CYS A 220 -15.61 7.99 7.87
CA CYS A 220 -15.26 6.58 7.75
C CYS A 220 -16.33 5.68 8.37
N THR A 221 -16.88 6.05 9.53
CA THR A 221 -17.99 5.32 10.16
C THR A 221 -19.22 5.25 9.26
N ALA A 222 -19.67 6.38 8.73
CA ALA A 222 -20.87 6.44 7.89
C ALA A 222 -20.67 5.65 6.58
N MET A 223 -19.54 5.86 5.90
CA MET A 223 -19.25 5.20 4.62
C MET A 223 -19.06 3.68 4.78
N SER A 224 -18.30 3.24 5.78
CA SER A 224 -18.05 1.81 5.99
C SER A 224 -19.35 1.05 6.31
N LEU A 225 -20.18 1.56 7.22
CA LEU A 225 -21.48 0.97 7.55
C LEU A 225 -22.43 0.93 6.35
N LYS A 226 -22.49 2.00 5.54
CA LYS A 226 -23.35 2.05 4.34
C LYS A 226 -23.06 0.92 3.35
N TYR A 227 -21.78 0.61 3.13
CA TYR A 227 -21.37 -0.28 2.05
C TYR A 227 -21.02 -1.72 2.48
N LEU A 228 -20.63 -1.91 3.74
CA LEU A 228 -20.30 -3.22 4.29
C LEU A 228 -21.34 -3.75 5.28
N GLY A 229 -22.19 -2.86 5.83
CA GLY A 229 -23.10 -3.20 6.91
C GLY A 229 -22.40 -3.34 8.24
N GLU A 230 -23.17 -3.70 9.26
CA GLU A 230 -22.68 -3.89 10.62
C GLU A 230 -21.93 -5.21 10.80
N GLY A 231 -20.84 -5.20 11.57
CA GLY A 231 -20.06 -6.39 11.89
C GLY A 231 -19.28 -6.95 10.70
N PHE A 232 -18.79 -6.07 9.82
CA PHE A 232 -17.96 -6.46 8.69
C PHE A 232 -16.60 -7.01 9.14
N ASP A 233 -15.90 -7.67 8.23
CA ASP A 233 -14.77 -8.53 8.59
C ASP A 233 -13.56 -7.76 9.11
N ILE A 234 -13.03 -6.84 8.32
CA ILE A 234 -11.72 -6.22 8.58
C ILE A 234 -11.80 -4.69 8.42
N HIS A 235 -11.37 -3.97 9.45
CA HIS A 235 -11.05 -2.54 9.38
C HIS A 235 -9.53 -2.35 9.46
N ALA A 236 -8.98 -1.53 8.57
CA ALA A 236 -7.55 -1.40 8.39
C ALA A 236 -7.08 0.06 8.22
N GLY A 237 -5.84 0.35 8.62
CA GLY A 237 -5.23 1.67 8.43
C GLY A 237 -3.79 1.78 8.94
N GLY A 238 -3.19 2.97 8.87
CA GLY A 238 -1.88 3.22 9.48
C GLY A 238 -1.94 3.15 11.01
N ILE A 239 -0.84 2.83 11.67
CA ILE A 239 -0.77 2.78 13.14
C ILE A 239 -1.11 4.13 13.80
N ASP A 240 -0.87 5.24 13.13
CA ASP A 240 -1.32 6.58 13.51
C ASP A 240 -2.84 6.75 13.51
N LEU A 241 -3.57 5.95 12.72
CA LEU A 241 -5.02 5.98 12.71
C LEU A 241 -5.61 5.18 13.89
N GLN A 242 -4.84 4.33 14.56
CA GLN A 242 -5.32 3.60 15.76
C GLN A 242 -5.89 4.58 16.80
N PHE A 243 -5.22 5.72 17.01
CA PHE A 243 -5.71 6.79 17.87
C PHE A 243 -5.33 8.17 17.31
N PRO A 244 -6.27 9.13 17.25
CA PRO A 244 -7.64 9.01 17.73
C PRO A 244 -8.60 8.36 16.72
N HIS A 245 -8.24 8.27 15.44
CA HIS A 245 -9.21 8.10 14.35
C HIS A 245 -10.10 6.85 14.48
N HIS A 246 -9.53 5.65 14.47
CA HIS A 246 -10.25 4.39 14.58
C HIS A 246 -10.95 4.21 15.94
N GLU A 247 -10.38 4.77 17.01
CA GLU A 247 -11.03 4.80 18.34
C GLU A 247 -12.33 5.62 18.30
N CYS A 248 -12.29 6.78 17.63
CA CYS A 248 -13.48 7.61 17.40
C CYS A 248 -14.50 6.88 16.52
N GLU A 249 -14.08 6.14 15.49
CA GLU A 249 -15.00 5.38 14.63
C GLU A 249 -15.74 4.28 15.39
N ILE A 250 -15.01 3.51 16.22
CA ILE A 250 -15.60 2.51 17.11
C ILE A 250 -16.64 3.19 18.02
N ALA A 251 -16.26 4.28 18.67
CA ALA A 251 -17.13 5.01 19.59
C ALA A 251 -18.39 5.52 18.88
N GLN A 252 -18.27 6.09 17.67
CA GLN A 252 -19.41 6.55 16.87
C GLN A 252 -20.34 5.40 16.48
N ALA A 253 -19.80 4.31 15.94
CA ALA A 253 -20.59 3.18 15.48
C ALA A 253 -21.34 2.49 16.62
N GLU A 254 -20.62 2.14 17.68
CA GLU A 254 -21.19 1.37 18.78
C GLU A 254 -22.11 2.21 19.68
N ALA A 255 -21.80 3.48 19.90
CA ALA A 255 -22.73 4.39 20.59
C ALA A 255 -24.01 4.63 19.78
N ALA A 256 -23.94 4.57 18.45
CA ALA A 256 -25.11 4.55 17.59
C ALA A 256 -25.85 3.19 17.64
N GLY A 257 -25.35 2.18 18.34
CA GLY A 257 -25.96 0.87 18.51
C GLY A 257 -25.64 -0.12 17.39
N TYR A 258 -24.60 0.13 16.61
CA TYR A 258 -24.16 -0.74 15.52
C TYR A 258 -23.01 -1.64 15.95
N ARG A 259 -23.00 -2.90 15.49
CA ARG A 259 -21.74 -3.68 15.49
C ARG A 259 -20.84 -3.12 14.40
N PHE A 260 -19.56 -2.90 14.69
CA PHE A 260 -18.69 -2.22 13.73
C PHE A 260 -17.82 -3.19 12.90
N ALA A 261 -16.55 -3.34 13.24
CA ALA A 261 -15.63 -4.26 12.58
C ALA A 261 -15.24 -5.42 13.49
N ARG A 262 -15.05 -6.62 12.93
CA ARG A 262 -14.66 -7.82 13.69
C ARG A 262 -13.16 -7.91 13.95
N HIS A 263 -12.34 -7.43 13.02
CA HIS A 263 -10.87 -7.46 13.10
C HIS A 263 -10.25 -6.13 12.74
N TRP A 264 -9.20 -5.75 13.47
CA TRP A 264 -8.47 -4.48 13.29
C TRP A 264 -7.01 -4.68 12.91
N LEU A 265 -6.62 -4.21 11.72
CA LEU A 265 -5.27 -4.38 11.17
C LEU A 265 -4.56 -3.05 10.96
N HIS A 266 -3.41 -2.86 11.62
CA HIS A 266 -2.61 -1.64 11.48
C HIS A 266 -1.22 -1.92 10.92
N HIS A 267 -0.86 -1.24 9.82
CA HIS A 267 0.51 -1.25 9.32
C HIS A 267 1.33 -0.15 10.00
N ASN A 268 2.61 -0.41 10.21
CA ASN A 268 3.49 0.50 10.91
C ASN A 268 4.10 1.56 9.97
N HIS A 269 4.75 2.56 10.56
CA HIS A 269 5.31 3.70 9.85
C HIS A 269 6.43 3.31 8.88
N VAL A 270 6.56 4.15 7.85
CA VAL A 270 7.79 4.25 7.07
C VAL A 270 8.60 5.43 7.62
N LEU A 271 9.81 5.14 8.07
CA LEU A 271 10.82 6.10 8.49
C LEU A 271 11.74 6.45 7.32
N LEU A 272 12.43 7.57 7.41
CA LEU A 272 13.49 7.98 6.50
C LEU A 272 14.76 8.18 7.33
N GLU A 273 15.72 7.27 7.17
CA GLU A 273 17.00 7.26 7.88
C GLU A 273 16.83 7.34 9.41
N GLY A 274 15.88 6.56 9.95
CA GLY A 274 15.58 6.46 11.38
C GLY A 274 14.60 7.51 11.91
N GLU A 275 14.20 8.49 11.10
CA GLU A 275 13.28 9.56 11.51
C GLU A 275 11.90 9.45 10.84
N LYS A 276 10.86 9.96 11.49
CA LYS A 276 9.51 10.01 10.89
C LYS A 276 9.50 11.01 9.73
N MET A 277 9.04 10.57 8.55
CA MET A 277 8.79 11.49 7.44
C MET A 277 7.74 12.52 7.82
N ALA A 278 8.06 13.80 7.66
CA ALA A 278 7.14 14.90 7.90
C ALA A 278 7.35 16.01 6.87
N LYS A 279 6.24 16.59 6.38
CA LYS A 279 6.27 17.77 5.51
C LYS A 279 6.95 18.96 6.19
N SER A 280 6.76 19.11 7.51
CA SER A 280 7.29 20.22 8.30
C SER A 280 8.83 20.20 8.45
N THR A 281 9.47 19.04 8.34
CA THR A 281 10.93 18.89 8.43
C THR A 281 11.62 18.92 7.07
N GLY A 282 10.86 19.07 5.96
CA GLY A 282 11.38 19.02 4.60
C GLY A 282 11.88 17.62 4.16
N ARG A 283 11.74 16.61 5.03
CA ARG A 283 12.20 15.23 4.83
C ARG A 283 11.04 14.36 4.34
N LEU A 284 10.60 14.65 3.11
CA LEU A 284 9.51 13.92 2.45
C LEU A 284 9.99 13.35 1.12
N VAL A 285 9.82 12.04 0.94
CA VAL A 285 10.08 11.39 -0.35
C VAL A 285 8.76 11.25 -1.10
N LEU A 286 8.56 12.08 -2.12
CA LEU A 286 7.38 12.02 -2.98
C LEU A 286 7.41 10.73 -3.81
N LEU A 287 6.25 10.10 -3.92
CA LEU A 287 6.15 8.82 -4.59
C LEU A 287 6.36 8.97 -6.11
N HIS A 288 5.86 10.06 -6.70
CA HIS A 288 6.07 10.36 -8.12
C HIS A 288 7.56 10.50 -8.49
N ASP A 289 8.37 11.10 -7.64
CA ASP A 289 9.82 11.23 -7.88
C ASP A 289 10.51 9.85 -7.86
N LEU A 290 10.14 8.99 -6.90
CA LEU A 290 10.64 7.61 -6.85
C LEU A 290 10.21 6.81 -8.09
N LEU A 291 8.94 6.90 -8.49
CA LEU A 291 8.39 6.14 -9.62
C LEU A 291 8.94 6.63 -10.97
N ARG A 292 9.43 7.87 -11.05
CA ARG A 292 10.14 8.38 -12.22
C ARG A 292 11.60 7.91 -12.26
N ALA A 293 12.25 7.83 -11.10
CA ALA A 293 13.68 7.50 -11.00
C ALA A 293 13.96 5.99 -10.94
N HIS A 294 13.00 5.19 -10.48
CA HIS A 294 13.18 3.76 -10.22
C HIS A 294 12.02 2.95 -10.79
N GLU A 295 12.29 1.68 -11.05
CA GLU A 295 11.24 0.75 -11.48
C GLU A 295 10.22 0.55 -10.32
N PRO A 296 8.91 0.73 -10.56
CA PRO A 296 7.88 0.65 -9.51
C PRO A 296 7.76 -0.69 -8.76
N MET A 297 7.90 -1.84 -9.42
CA MET A 297 7.92 -3.16 -8.81
C MET A 297 9.15 -3.38 -7.93
N ALA A 298 10.30 -2.75 -8.21
CA ALA A 298 11.41 -2.75 -7.27
C ALA A 298 11.06 -2.03 -5.97
N LEU A 299 10.31 -0.93 -6.05
CA LEU A 299 9.80 -0.22 -4.87
C LEU A 299 8.73 -1.05 -4.13
N ARG A 300 7.82 -1.70 -4.85
CA ARG A 300 6.86 -2.64 -4.27
C ARG A 300 7.57 -3.78 -3.54
N PHE A 301 8.56 -4.40 -4.18
CA PHE A 301 9.39 -5.44 -3.59
C PHE A 301 10.08 -4.94 -2.32
N TYR A 302 10.69 -3.75 -2.34
CA TYR A 302 11.30 -3.12 -1.17
C TYR A 302 10.31 -2.99 0.00
N LEU A 303 9.10 -2.51 -0.26
CA LEU A 303 8.05 -2.41 0.76
C LEU A 303 7.76 -3.79 1.36
N LEU A 304 7.65 -4.84 0.55
CA LEU A 304 7.32 -6.20 1.03
C LEU A 304 8.44 -6.91 1.81
N GLN A 305 9.67 -6.36 1.83
CA GLN A 305 10.80 -6.95 2.57
C GLN A 305 10.72 -6.77 4.09
N THR A 306 9.86 -5.88 4.57
CA THR A 306 9.62 -5.68 6.01
C THR A 306 8.21 -6.12 6.35
N HIS A 307 8.03 -6.83 7.47
CA HIS A 307 6.71 -7.23 7.96
C HIS A 307 5.81 -5.99 8.17
N TYR A 308 4.53 -6.07 7.80
CA TYR A 308 3.68 -4.87 7.76
C TYR A 308 3.51 -4.16 9.11
N ARG A 309 3.62 -4.90 10.21
CA ARG A 309 3.55 -4.40 11.60
C ARG A 309 4.86 -3.86 12.15
N SER A 310 5.98 -4.04 11.45
CA SER A 310 7.28 -3.53 11.85
C SER A 310 7.54 -2.15 11.22
N PRO A 311 8.14 -1.20 11.96
CA PRO A 311 8.61 0.04 11.35
C PRO A 311 9.58 -0.28 10.21
N MET A 312 9.39 0.37 9.06
CA MET A 312 10.26 0.20 7.90
C MET A 312 11.13 1.44 7.76
N ASP A 313 12.45 1.28 7.78
CA ASP A 313 13.37 2.40 7.56
C ASP A 313 13.78 2.48 6.08
N PHE A 314 13.35 3.55 5.41
CA PHE A 314 13.70 3.78 4.01
C PHE A 314 15.10 4.35 3.87
N THR A 315 15.91 3.71 3.03
CA THR A 315 17.21 4.24 2.58
C THR A 315 17.38 3.99 1.08
N PHE A 316 18.04 4.92 0.39
CA PHE A 316 18.36 4.73 -1.04
C PHE A 316 19.28 3.53 -1.27
N THR A 317 20.24 3.29 -0.38
CA THR A 317 21.08 2.08 -0.42
C THR A 317 20.25 0.80 -0.30
N GLY A 318 19.24 0.80 0.58
CA GLY A 318 18.28 -0.29 0.71
C GLY A 318 17.45 -0.49 -0.54
N LEU A 319 16.97 0.60 -1.16
CA LEU A 319 16.24 0.54 -2.43
C LEU A 319 17.10 -0.05 -3.56
N GLU A 320 18.38 0.34 -3.67
CA GLU A 320 19.31 -0.23 -4.66
C GLU A 320 19.57 -1.73 -4.41
N ALA A 321 19.64 -2.17 -3.15
CA ALA A 321 19.70 -3.59 -2.82
C ALA A 321 18.42 -4.33 -3.22
N ALA A 322 17.24 -3.73 -2.99
CA ALA A 322 15.97 -4.27 -3.40
C ALA A 322 15.85 -4.39 -4.92
N LYS A 323 16.31 -3.40 -5.69
CA LYS A 323 16.34 -3.46 -7.17
C LYS A 323 17.09 -4.69 -7.67
N ARG A 324 18.29 -4.94 -7.13
CA ARG A 324 19.07 -6.14 -7.46
C ARG A 324 18.35 -7.43 -7.05
N GLY A 325 17.74 -7.46 -5.87
CA GLY A 325 16.97 -8.62 -5.39
C GLY A 325 15.77 -8.93 -6.30
N TYR A 326 14.98 -7.92 -6.61
CA TYR A 326 13.83 -8.00 -7.51
C TYR A 326 14.26 -8.45 -8.91
N ALA A 327 15.30 -7.85 -9.48
CA ALA A 327 15.81 -8.20 -10.80
C ALA A 327 16.23 -9.67 -10.90
N ARG A 328 16.81 -10.25 -9.83
CA ARG A 328 17.15 -11.68 -9.79
C ARG A 328 15.91 -12.57 -9.89
N LEU A 329 14.83 -12.24 -9.18
CA LEU A 329 13.57 -13.00 -9.25
C LEU A 329 12.90 -12.84 -10.62
N LEU A 330 12.87 -11.60 -11.13
CA LEU A 330 12.32 -11.29 -12.45
C LEU A 330 13.05 -12.06 -13.56
N GLN A 331 14.38 -12.07 -13.51
CA GLN A 331 15.22 -12.78 -14.48
C GLN A 331 14.97 -14.28 -14.43
N ALA A 332 14.94 -14.89 -13.24
CA ALA A 332 14.64 -16.30 -13.09
C ALA A 332 13.27 -16.66 -13.69
N TYR A 333 12.25 -15.81 -13.50
CA TYR A 333 10.94 -16.03 -14.10
C TYR A 333 10.98 -15.92 -15.63
N ARG A 334 11.70 -14.94 -16.19
CA ARG A 334 11.89 -14.82 -17.65
C ARG A 334 12.60 -16.04 -18.25
N GLU A 335 13.65 -16.53 -17.62
CA GLU A 335 14.39 -17.71 -18.06
C GLU A 335 13.51 -18.97 -18.07
N VAL A 336 12.65 -19.15 -17.06
CA VAL A 336 11.65 -20.22 -17.06
C VAL A 336 10.70 -20.09 -18.26
N ARG A 337 10.16 -18.89 -18.52
CA ARG A 337 9.26 -18.65 -19.66
C ARG A 337 9.95 -18.93 -21.00
N GLU A 338 11.21 -18.56 -21.14
CA GLU A 338 12.00 -18.79 -22.35
C GLU A 338 12.28 -20.28 -22.55
N LYS A 339 12.83 -20.95 -21.54
CA LYS A 339 13.17 -22.38 -21.60
C LYS A 339 11.94 -23.24 -21.91
N ARG A 340 10.78 -22.87 -21.37
CA ARG A 340 9.50 -23.54 -21.62
C ARG A 340 9.13 -23.62 -23.11
N ARG A 341 9.52 -22.63 -23.93
CA ARG A 341 9.20 -22.60 -25.36
C ARG A 341 9.91 -23.68 -26.18
N THR A 342 11.04 -24.17 -25.70
CA THR A 342 11.91 -25.12 -26.43
C THR A 342 12.09 -26.46 -25.74
N ALA A 343 11.59 -26.61 -24.51
CA ALA A 343 11.74 -27.82 -23.73
C ALA A 343 10.94 -29.00 -24.31
N ALA A 344 11.54 -30.19 -24.27
CA ALA A 344 10.84 -31.42 -24.62
C ALA A 344 9.74 -31.75 -23.58
N PRO A 345 8.63 -32.39 -23.98
CA PRO A 345 7.58 -32.82 -23.06
C PRO A 345 8.09 -33.70 -21.91
N GLY A 346 7.34 -33.72 -20.80
CA GLY A 346 7.61 -34.54 -19.63
C GLY A 346 7.89 -33.72 -18.37
N THR A 347 8.28 -34.44 -17.32
CA THR A 347 8.46 -33.91 -15.97
C THR A 347 9.91 -33.98 -15.49
N THR A 348 10.29 -33.10 -14.57
CA THR A 348 11.57 -33.09 -13.86
C THR A 348 11.31 -33.26 -12.35
N PRO A 349 11.31 -34.51 -11.82
CA PRO A 349 10.85 -34.81 -10.47
C PRO A 349 11.55 -34.03 -9.35
N GLU A 350 12.84 -33.74 -9.50
CA GLU A 350 13.62 -32.95 -8.55
C GLU A 350 13.08 -31.52 -8.45
N LEU A 351 12.72 -30.92 -9.59
CA LEU A 351 12.19 -29.56 -9.64
C LEU A 351 10.74 -29.53 -9.14
N GLU A 352 9.94 -30.56 -9.41
CA GLU A 352 8.59 -30.72 -8.84
C GLU A 352 8.62 -30.72 -7.30
N ARG A 353 9.56 -31.47 -6.68
CA ARG A 353 9.73 -31.47 -5.22
C ARG A 353 10.15 -30.11 -4.67
N ALA A 354 10.99 -29.37 -5.41
CA ALA A 354 11.40 -28.03 -5.02
C ALA A 354 10.24 -27.03 -5.12
N LEU A 355 9.37 -27.17 -6.12
CA LEU A 355 8.13 -26.38 -6.25
C LEU A 355 7.16 -26.66 -5.10
N ASP A 356 6.96 -27.93 -4.73
CA ASP A 356 6.09 -28.30 -3.60
C ASP A 356 6.56 -27.67 -2.29
N ALA A 357 7.88 -27.66 -2.06
CA ALA A 357 8.48 -27.02 -0.89
C ALA A 357 8.28 -25.50 -0.92
N LEU A 358 8.52 -24.86 -2.07
CA LEU A 358 8.30 -23.43 -2.25
C LEU A 358 6.86 -23.04 -1.96
N GLU A 359 5.88 -23.70 -2.58
CA GLU A 359 4.46 -23.37 -2.39
C GLU A 359 4.03 -23.55 -0.93
N ARG A 360 4.45 -24.64 -0.28
CA ARG A 360 4.16 -24.88 1.14
C ARG A 360 4.73 -23.78 2.02
N ASP A 361 6.03 -23.49 1.89
CA ASP A 361 6.73 -22.57 2.80
C ASP A 361 6.28 -21.12 2.56
N PHE A 362 6.04 -20.75 1.30
CA PHE A 362 5.48 -19.46 0.93
C PHE A 362 4.07 -19.26 1.49
N LEU A 363 3.17 -20.22 1.28
CA LEU A 363 1.79 -20.08 1.76
C LEU A 363 1.73 -20.09 3.28
N ALA A 364 2.55 -20.90 3.96
CA ALA A 364 2.65 -20.89 5.42
C ALA A 364 3.06 -19.51 5.95
N ALA A 365 4.02 -18.84 5.28
CA ALA A 365 4.44 -17.49 5.63
C ALA A 365 3.33 -16.44 5.44
N ILE A 366 2.61 -16.47 4.31
CA ILE A 366 1.48 -15.54 4.07
C ILE A 366 0.31 -15.81 5.03
N GLU A 367 0.03 -17.09 5.32
CA GLU A 367 -1.02 -17.49 6.26
C GLU A 367 -0.71 -17.10 7.71
N ASP A 368 0.57 -16.95 8.07
CA ASP A 368 0.98 -16.42 9.37
C ASP A 368 1.13 -14.88 9.34
N ASP A 369 0.01 -14.18 9.48
CA ASP A 369 -0.03 -12.72 9.64
C ASP A 369 0.57 -11.94 8.46
N LEU A 370 0.40 -12.43 7.22
CA LEU A 370 0.96 -11.80 6.02
C LEU A 370 2.49 -11.65 6.09
N GLY A 371 3.20 -12.71 6.47
CA GLY A 371 4.66 -12.81 6.52
C GLY A 371 5.34 -12.66 5.15
N THR A 372 5.28 -11.47 4.55
CA THR A 372 5.86 -11.20 3.24
C THR A 372 7.39 -11.31 3.21
N PRO A 373 8.17 -10.95 4.26
CA PRO A 373 9.62 -11.18 4.26
C PRO A 373 9.97 -12.67 4.16
N GLU A 374 9.28 -13.52 4.92
CA GLU A 374 9.47 -14.97 4.93
C GLU A 374 9.01 -15.60 3.60
N ALA A 375 7.92 -15.12 3.03
CA ALA A 375 7.46 -15.55 1.70
C ALA A 375 8.47 -15.18 0.60
N LEU A 376 9.06 -13.99 0.67
CA LEU A 376 10.17 -13.59 -0.23
C LEU A 376 11.42 -14.46 0.00
N ALA A 377 11.74 -14.79 1.25
CA ALA A 377 12.87 -15.66 1.57
C ALA A 377 12.69 -17.06 0.95
N ALA A 378 11.47 -17.62 0.97
CA ALA A 378 11.16 -18.89 0.32
C ALA A 378 11.43 -18.85 -1.21
N LEU A 379 11.05 -17.75 -1.89
CA LEU A 379 11.36 -17.56 -3.31
C LEU A 379 12.88 -17.53 -3.57
N PHE A 380 13.66 -16.83 -2.74
CA PHE A 380 15.11 -16.79 -2.89
C PHE A 380 15.79 -18.13 -2.56
N ALA A 381 15.25 -18.90 -1.60
CA ALA A 381 15.74 -20.23 -1.27
C ALA A 381 15.49 -21.23 -2.41
N PHE A 382 14.45 -21.02 -3.22
CA PHE A 382 14.16 -21.83 -4.40
C PHE A 382 15.10 -21.57 -5.59
N LEU A 383 15.59 -20.33 -5.77
CA LEU A 383 16.39 -19.96 -6.95
C LEU A 383 17.62 -20.85 -7.23
N PRO A 384 18.44 -21.26 -6.24
CA PRO A 384 19.59 -22.13 -6.51
C PRO A 384 19.21 -23.48 -7.12
N GLU A 385 18.15 -24.13 -6.61
CA GLU A 385 17.66 -25.39 -7.16
C GLU A 385 17.04 -25.20 -8.54
N LEU A 386 16.30 -24.10 -8.74
CA LEU A 386 15.79 -23.74 -10.07
C LEU A 386 16.94 -23.64 -11.09
N HIS A 387 17.95 -22.81 -10.83
CA HIS A 387 19.04 -22.59 -11.79
C HIS A 387 19.85 -23.85 -12.07
N LYS A 388 20.01 -24.72 -11.06
CA LYS A 388 20.69 -26.01 -11.22
C LYS A 388 19.93 -26.95 -12.16
N LEU A 389 18.60 -26.98 -12.06
CA LEU A 389 17.76 -27.94 -12.79
C LEU A 389 17.22 -27.39 -14.11
N LEU A 390 17.15 -26.07 -14.28
CA LEU A 390 16.60 -25.38 -15.44
C LEU A 390 17.17 -25.86 -16.80
N PRO A 391 18.49 -26.12 -16.96
CA PRO A 391 19.05 -26.55 -18.25
C PRO A 391 18.45 -27.87 -18.77
N GLU A 392 18.12 -28.80 -17.88
CA GLU A 392 17.59 -30.14 -18.20
C GLU A 392 16.08 -30.26 -17.95
N ALA A 393 15.45 -29.19 -17.46
CA ALA A 393 14.04 -29.16 -17.11
C ALA A 393 13.13 -29.44 -18.32
N LYS A 394 12.09 -30.23 -18.08
CA LYS A 394 11.11 -30.67 -19.09
C LYS A 394 9.88 -29.75 -19.12
N GLY A 395 9.17 -29.77 -20.24
CA GLY A 395 8.11 -28.82 -20.57
C GLY A 395 6.99 -28.74 -19.54
N ASP A 396 6.50 -29.88 -19.03
CA ASP A 396 5.34 -29.91 -18.13
C ASP A 396 5.71 -29.28 -16.76
N THR A 397 6.90 -29.58 -16.24
CA THR A 397 7.42 -28.97 -15.01
C THR A 397 7.75 -27.49 -15.18
N LEU A 398 8.19 -27.06 -16.37
CA LEU A 398 8.41 -25.64 -16.66
C LEU A 398 7.11 -24.85 -16.75
N GLU A 399 6.05 -25.43 -17.30
CA GLU A 399 4.71 -24.85 -17.25
C GLU A 399 4.24 -24.66 -15.81
N ARG A 400 4.39 -25.70 -14.98
CA ARG A 400 4.09 -25.59 -13.55
C ARG A 400 4.95 -24.53 -12.86
N THR A 401 6.26 -24.51 -13.10
CA THR A 401 7.17 -23.49 -12.55
C THR A 401 6.70 -22.08 -12.91
N ALA A 402 6.32 -21.85 -14.17
CA ALA A 402 5.79 -20.56 -14.62
C ALA A 402 4.46 -20.20 -13.92
N GLN A 403 3.58 -21.17 -13.72
CA GLN A 403 2.32 -20.98 -12.99
C GLN A 403 2.55 -20.69 -11.50
N VAL A 404 3.55 -21.31 -10.86
CA VAL A 404 3.92 -21.04 -9.47
C VAL A 404 4.49 -19.62 -9.33
N PHE A 405 5.40 -19.20 -10.21
CA PHE A 405 5.86 -17.80 -10.24
C PHE A 405 4.71 -16.81 -10.47
N HIS A 406 3.80 -17.14 -11.38
CA HIS A 406 2.61 -16.32 -11.61
C HIS A 406 1.75 -16.23 -10.36
N THR A 407 1.42 -17.37 -9.73
CA THR A 407 0.50 -17.44 -8.60
C THR A 407 1.07 -16.79 -7.35
N LEU A 408 2.30 -17.12 -6.97
CA LEU A 408 2.93 -16.61 -5.75
C LEU A 408 3.48 -15.20 -5.94
N GLY A 409 4.16 -14.95 -7.06
CA GLY A 409 4.82 -13.68 -7.34
C GLY A 409 3.86 -12.59 -7.80
N GLU A 410 3.08 -12.82 -8.85
CA GLU A 410 2.09 -11.84 -9.32
C GLU A 410 0.76 -11.95 -8.58
N GLY A 411 0.20 -13.15 -8.49
CA GLY A 411 -1.11 -13.39 -7.91
C GLY A 411 -1.21 -12.91 -6.47
N LEU A 412 -0.26 -13.31 -5.61
CA LEU A 412 -0.25 -12.96 -4.19
C LEU A 412 0.56 -11.69 -3.88
N LEU A 413 1.80 -11.58 -4.37
CA LEU A 413 2.65 -10.43 -4.06
C LEU A 413 2.53 -9.27 -5.04
N GLY A 414 1.93 -9.42 -6.22
CA GLY A 414 1.80 -8.36 -7.24
C GLY A 414 3.13 -7.88 -7.84
N LEU A 415 4.15 -8.73 -7.87
CA LEU A 415 5.52 -8.36 -8.28
C LEU A 415 5.79 -8.49 -9.77
N PHE A 416 5.00 -9.25 -10.52
CA PHE A 416 5.32 -9.62 -11.90
C PHE A 416 4.16 -9.32 -12.86
N PRO A 417 3.65 -8.08 -12.94
CA PRO A 417 2.65 -7.73 -13.93
C PRO A 417 3.23 -7.93 -15.34
N GLU A 418 2.40 -8.30 -16.32
CA GLU A 418 2.92 -8.68 -17.66
C GLU A 418 3.87 -7.62 -18.27
N ARG A 419 3.61 -6.34 -18.00
CA ARG A 419 4.44 -5.19 -18.45
C ARG A 419 5.92 -5.24 -18.03
N VAL A 420 6.26 -5.97 -16.96
CA VAL A 420 7.66 -6.18 -16.53
C VAL A 420 8.21 -7.50 -17.02
N LEU A 421 7.37 -8.45 -17.42
CA LEU A 421 7.81 -9.72 -17.98
C LEU A 421 8.11 -9.61 -19.46
N GLU A 422 7.42 -8.73 -20.16
CA GLU A 422 7.79 -8.26 -21.49
C GLU A 422 9.12 -7.51 -21.41
N GLU A 423 10.14 -8.00 -22.11
CA GLU A 423 11.42 -7.32 -22.18
C GLU A 423 11.25 -5.98 -22.91
N LYS A 424 11.15 -4.88 -22.16
CA LYS A 424 11.16 -3.52 -22.76
C LYS A 424 12.53 -3.13 -23.34
N VAL A 425 13.55 -3.96 -23.13
CA VAL A 425 14.93 -3.74 -23.55
C VAL A 425 15.47 -5.03 -24.19
N SER A 426 14.63 -5.72 -24.96
CA SER A 426 15.07 -6.62 -26.02
C SER A 426 14.11 -6.43 -27.19
N GLY A 427 14.65 -6.54 -28.40
CA GLY A 427 13.94 -6.20 -29.61
C GLY A 427 14.94 -6.07 -30.74
N PRO A 428 14.55 -6.37 -31.99
CA PRO A 428 15.50 -6.48 -33.10
C PRO A 428 16.38 -5.24 -33.28
N LEU A 429 15.87 -4.05 -32.95
CA LEU A 429 16.63 -2.81 -33.03
C LEU A 429 17.73 -2.71 -31.96
N LEU A 430 17.43 -3.00 -30.69
CA LEU A 430 18.42 -2.93 -29.63
C LEU A 430 19.45 -4.05 -29.78
N GLU A 431 19.00 -5.27 -30.09
CA GLU A 431 19.89 -6.40 -30.38
C GLU A 431 20.80 -6.06 -31.55
N GLY A 432 20.26 -5.47 -32.63
CA GLY A 432 21.04 -5.01 -33.78
C GLY A 432 22.04 -3.91 -33.42
N LEU A 433 21.66 -2.95 -32.57
CA LEU A 433 22.56 -1.88 -32.11
C LEU A 433 23.68 -2.41 -31.22
N ILE A 434 23.40 -3.33 -30.29
CA ILE A 434 24.42 -3.94 -29.44
C ILE A 434 25.32 -4.86 -30.27
N ALA A 435 24.75 -5.68 -31.16
CA ALA A 435 25.53 -6.51 -32.07
C ALA A 435 26.49 -5.68 -32.92
N LEU A 436 26.03 -4.56 -33.50
CA LEU A 436 26.88 -3.64 -34.25
C LEU A 436 28.03 -3.07 -33.40
N LEU A 437 27.75 -2.70 -32.14
CA LEU A 437 28.79 -2.19 -31.23
C LEU A 437 29.81 -3.29 -30.85
N LEU A 438 29.37 -4.53 -30.68
CA LEU A 438 30.25 -5.68 -30.44
C LEU A 438 31.08 -6.02 -31.68
N GLU A 439 30.51 -5.95 -32.88
CA GLU A 439 31.24 -6.12 -34.14
C GLU A 439 32.34 -5.06 -34.29
N LEU A 440 32.01 -3.78 -34.08
CA LEU A 440 32.98 -2.67 -34.11
C LEU A 440 34.09 -2.85 -33.07
N ARG A 441 33.78 -3.43 -31.91
CA ARG A 441 34.77 -3.79 -30.89
C ARG A 441 35.69 -4.90 -31.39
N GLU A 442 35.16 -5.96 -31.99
CA GLU A 442 35.97 -7.06 -32.52
C GLU A 442 36.82 -6.64 -33.73
N GLU A 443 36.32 -5.73 -34.57
CA GLU A 443 37.13 -5.08 -35.61
C GLU A 443 38.30 -4.30 -35.01
N ALA A 444 38.07 -3.50 -33.96
CA ALA A 444 39.13 -2.77 -33.27
C ALA A 444 40.18 -3.73 -32.67
N ARG A 445 39.73 -4.83 -32.03
CA ARG A 445 40.63 -5.86 -31.48
C ARG A 445 41.44 -6.56 -32.57
N ARG A 446 40.83 -6.92 -33.70
CA ARG A 446 41.53 -7.51 -34.86
C ARG A 446 42.55 -6.56 -35.46
N ALA A 447 42.26 -5.26 -35.48
CA ALA A 447 43.19 -4.21 -35.88
C ALA A 447 44.26 -3.88 -34.82
N LYS A 448 44.27 -4.57 -33.68
CA LYS A 448 45.14 -4.32 -32.51
C LYS A 448 44.95 -2.93 -31.87
N ASP A 449 43.81 -2.29 -32.10
CA ASP A 449 43.39 -1.05 -31.42
C ASP A 449 42.63 -1.39 -30.13
N TYR A 450 43.39 -1.85 -29.14
CA TYR A 450 42.84 -2.26 -27.84
C TYR A 450 42.20 -1.09 -27.07
N ALA A 451 42.73 0.13 -27.24
CA ALA A 451 42.18 1.33 -26.61
C ALA A 451 40.73 1.61 -27.05
N LYS A 452 40.46 1.49 -28.36
CA LYS A 452 39.09 1.63 -28.89
C LYS A 452 38.17 0.48 -28.47
N GLY A 453 38.69 -0.76 -28.45
CA GLY A 453 37.94 -1.92 -27.96
C GLY A 453 37.53 -1.79 -26.50
N ASP A 454 38.44 -1.30 -25.65
CA ASP A 454 38.17 -1.04 -24.23
C ASP A 454 37.22 0.15 -24.05
N LEU A 455 37.35 1.22 -24.82
CA LEU A 455 36.42 2.36 -24.78
C LEU A 455 34.98 1.93 -25.05
N ILE A 456 34.75 1.07 -26.06
CA ILE A 456 33.42 0.53 -26.37
C ILE A 456 32.90 -0.29 -25.19
N ARG A 457 33.73 -1.17 -24.61
CA ARG A 457 33.33 -1.98 -23.45
C ARG A 457 32.96 -1.12 -22.23
N GLU A 458 33.78 -0.12 -21.91
CA GLU A 458 33.52 0.75 -20.75
C GLU A 458 32.27 1.62 -20.96
N ARG A 459 32.01 2.10 -22.19
CA ARG A 459 30.77 2.84 -22.49
C ARG A 459 29.53 1.95 -22.46
N LEU A 460 29.61 0.73 -22.98
CA LEU A 460 28.54 -0.25 -22.87
C LEU A 460 28.25 -0.54 -21.39
N LYS A 461 29.30 -0.75 -20.58
CA LYS A 461 29.17 -0.95 -19.14
C LYS A 461 28.54 0.25 -18.44
N ALA A 462 28.92 1.48 -18.79
CA ALA A 462 28.32 2.70 -18.25
C ALA A 462 26.83 2.85 -18.62
N LEU A 463 26.39 2.24 -19.72
CA LEU A 463 24.99 2.14 -20.12
C LEU A 463 24.27 0.91 -19.53
N GLY A 464 24.93 0.17 -18.63
CA GLY A 464 24.38 -1.04 -18.02
C GLY A 464 24.42 -2.26 -18.94
N VAL A 465 25.30 -2.32 -19.93
CA VAL A 465 25.52 -3.51 -20.78
C VAL A 465 26.87 -4.13 -20.43
N VAL A 466 26.85 -5.30 -19.80
CA VAL A 466 28.06 -6.07 -19.47
C VAL A 466 28.39 -6.99 -20.63
N VAL A 467 29.62 -6.91 -21.13
CA VAL A 467 30.14 -7.76 -22.20
C VAL A 467 31.08 -8.80 -21.60
N GLU A 468 30.80 -10.08 -21.88
CA GLU A 468 31.57 -11.25 -21.46
C GLU A 468 32.22 -11.90 -22.68
N ASP A 469 33.55 -11.91 -22.73
CA ASP A 469 34.29 -12.58 -23.79
C ASP A 469 34.28 -14.11 -23.56
N THR A 470 33.69 -14.87 -24.48
CA THR A 470 33.67 -16.34 -24.43
C THR A 470 34.44 -16.95 -25.61
N LYS A 471 34.74 -18.25 -25.55
CA LYS A 471 35.36 -18.99 -26.66
C LYS A 471 34.49 -19.02 -27.93
N GLU A 472 33.19 -18.82 -27.79
CA GLU A 472 32.20 -18.82 -28.88
C GLU A 472 31.93 -17.41 -29.44
N GLY A 473 32.54 -16.38 -28.85
CA GLY A 473 32.31 -14.97 -29.19
C GLY A 473 31.89 -14.12 -27.99
N PRO A 474 31.78 -12.79 -28.16
CA PRO A 474 31.32 -11.90 -27.11
C PRO A 474 29.84 -12.15 -26.82
N ARG A 475 29.51 -12.46 -25.56
CA ARG A 475 28.13 -12.45 -25.05
C ARG A 475 27.90 -11.15 -24.29
N TRP A 476 26.65 -10.73 -24.17
CA TRP A 476 26.31 -9.55 -23.39
C TRP A 476 25.08 -9.82 -22.52
N ARG A 477 24.98 -9.06 -21.43
CA ARG A 477 23.80 -9.02 -20.57
C ARG A 477 23.57 -7.61 -20.05
N LEU A 478 22.33 -7.27 -19.75
CA LEU A 478 22.04 -6.03 -19.04
C LEU A 478 22.44 -6.20 -17.58
N GLU A 479 23.17 -5.23 -17.04
CA GLU A 479 23.34 -5.06 -15.61
C GLU A 479 21.97 -4.67 -15.05
N ALA A 480 21.48 -5.44 -14.08
CA ALA A 480 20.20 -5.17 -13.43
C ALA A 480 20.20 -3.75 -12.88
N SER A 481 19.37 -2.88 -13.48
CA SER A 481 19.29 -1.46 -13.14
C SER A 481 18.72 -1.25 -11.77
#